data_AF-A0A7U9DKV6-F1
#
_entry.id   AF-A0A7U9DKV6-F1
#
_cell.length_a   1.000
_cell.length_b   1.000
_cell.length_c   1.000
_cell.angle_alpha   90.00
_cell.angle_beta   90.00
_cell.angle_gamma   90.00
#
_symmetry.space_group_name_H-M   'P 1'
#
loop_
_entity.id
_entity.type
_entity.pdbx_description
1 polymer ?
#
loop_
_entity_poly.entity_id
_entity_poly.type
_entity_poly.pdbx_seq_one_letter_code
_entity_poly.pdbx_strand_id
1 'polypeptide(L)' 'MPRPVGRPRITPDAVLADKAYSSRAIRRHLRRRGIRVVIPQPAD' A
#
# COMPACT_ATOMS: atom_id res chain seq x y z
N MET A 1 -21.91 11.48 6.12
CA MET A 1 -22.04 10.27 5.28
C MET A 1 -21.15 9.18 5.87
N PRO A 2 -21.70 8.08 6.41
CA PRO A 2 -20.87 6.98 6.92
C PRO A 2 -20.18 6.29 5.74
N ARG A 3 -18.85 6.14 5.81
CA ARG A 3 -18.06 5.42 4.81
C ARG A 3 -18.26 3.92 5.02
N PRO A 4 -18.37 3.10 3.97
CA PRO A 4 -18.55 1.66 4.15
C PRO A 4 -17.33 1.07 4.89
N VAL A 5 -17.56 0.58 6.11
CA VAL A 5 -16.57 -0.14 6.90
C VAL A 5 -16.54 -1.58 6.35
N GLY A 6 -15.77 -1.78 5.29
CA GLY A 6 -15.66 -3.08 4.63
C GLY A 6 -14.35 -3.20 3.85
N ARG A 7 -13.91 -4.44 3.61
CA ARG A 7 -12.70 -4.73 2.81
C ARG A 7 -12.88 -4.10 1.42
N PRO A 8 -11.92 -3.31 0.92
CA PRO A 8 -11.94 -2.83 -0.45
C PRO A 8 -12.17 -4.00 -1.40
N ARG A 9 -13.28 -3.99 -2.13
CA ARG A 9 -13.60 -4.99 -3.17
C ARG A 9 -12.70 -4.86 -4.40
N ILE A 10 -11.94 -3.77 -4.46
CA ILE A 10 -11.06 -3.38 -5.56
C ILE A 10 -9.65 -3.32 -5.00
N THR A 11 -8.72 -4.01 -5.66
CA THR A 11 -7.29 -3.83 -5.40
C THR A 11 -6.88 -2.45 -5.92
N PRO A 12 -6.37 -1.55 -5.06
CA PRO A 12 -5.93 -0.24 -5.52
C PRO A 12 -4.75 -0.37 -6.48
N ASP A 13 -4.72 0.43 -7.54
CA ASP A 13 -3.61 0.44 -8.49
C ASP A 13 -2.31 0.95 -7.85
N ALA A 14 -2.43 1.88 -6.89
CA ALA A 14 -1.33 2.42 -6.13
C ALA A 14 -1.67 2.63 -4.65
N VAL A 15 -0.70 2.38 -3.78
CA VAL A 15 -0.76 2.65 -2.34
C VAL A 15 0.37 3.58 -1.96
N LEU A 16 0.02 4.74 -1.42
CA LEU A 16 0.94 5.62 -0.69
C LEU A 16 1.09 5.06 0.72
N ALA A 17 2.30 4.65 1.08
CA ALA A 17 2.60 4.03 2.36
C ALA A 17 3.67 4.82 3.10
N ASP A 18 3.53 4.94 4.41
CA ASP A 18 4.49 5.64 5.26
C ASP A 18 5.82 4.85 5.40
N LYS A 19 6.89 5.52 5.84
CA LYS A 19 8.22 4.93 6.09
C LYS A 19 8.17 3.68 6.99
N ALA A 20 7.22 3.61 7.93
CA ALA A 20 7.01 2.42 8.77
C ALA A 20 6.60 1.16 7.97
N TYR A 21 6.08 1.33 6.75
CA TYR A 21 5.65 0.26 5.84
C TYR A 21 6.71 -0.09 4.78
N SER A 22 7.97 0.35 4.97
CA SER A 22 9.12 0.05 4.09
C SER A 22 9.59 -1.40 4.11
N SER A 23 8.99 -2.27 4.93
CA SER A 23 9.41 -3.67 5.08
C SER A 23 9.32 -4.45 3.76
N ARG A 24 10.34 -5.29 3.51
CA ARG A 24 10.41 -6.16 2.32
C ARG A 24 9.21 -7.12 2.22
N ALA A 25 8.68 -7.58 3.35
CA ALA A 25 7.51 -8.44 3.40
C ALA A 25 6.25 -7.74 2.85
N ILE A 26 6.06 -6.46 3.19
CA ILE A 26 4.93 -5.64 2.76
C ILE A 26 5.05 -5.33 1.26
N ARG A 27 6.25 -4.95 0.80
CA ARG A 27 6.54 -4.78 -0.64
C ARG A 27 6.26 -6.06 -1.43
N ARG A 28 6.66 -7.23 -0.93
CA ARG A 28 6.37 -8.53 -1.59
C ARG A 28 4.87 -8.85 -1.60
N HIS A 29 4.14 -8.51 -0.55
CA HIS A 29 2.70 -8.70 -0.51
C HIS A 29 1.97 -7.82 -1.54
N LEU A 30 2.33 -6.55 -1.64
CA LEU A 30 1.72 -5.59 -2.55
C LEU A 30 2.08 -5.87 -4.02
N ARG A 31 3.35 -6.21 -4.32
CA ARG A 31 3.76 -6.64 -5.67
C ARG A 31 2.99 -7.88 -6.15
N ARG A 32 2.78 -8.87 -5.26
CA ARG A 32 1.97 -10.07 -5.59
C ARG A 32 0.53 -9.73 -5.93
N ARG A 33 0.00 -8.61 -5.41
CA ARG A 33 -1.35 -8.12 -5.71
C ARG A 33 -1.40 -7.14 -6.88
N GLY A 34 -0.27 -6.89 -7.57
CA GLY A 34 -0.19 -5.92 -8.67
C GLY A 34 -0.26 -4.46 -8.22
N ILE A 35 -0.14 -4.19 -6.92
CA ILE A 35 -0.31 -2.85 -6.35
C ILE A 35 1.02 -2.10 -6.42
N ARG A 36 1.03 -0.93 -7.09
CA ARG A 36 2.20 -0.05 -7.12
C ARG A 36 2.38 0.60 -5.75
N VAL A 37 3.57 0.47 -5.18
CA VAL A 37 3.86 0.95 -3.84
C VAL A 37 4.68 2.23 -3.94
N VAL A 38 4.09 3.36 -3.56
CA VAL A 38 4.78 4.64 -3.44
C VAL A 38 5.11 4.80 -1.95
N ILE A 39 6.31 4.40 -1.56
CA ILE A 39 6.84 4.69 -0.22
C ILE A 39 7.88 5.77 -0.42
N PRO A 40 7.71 6.97 0.16
CA PRO A 40 8.78 7.95 0.14
C PRO A 40 9.97 7.29 0.84
N GLN A 41 11.02 7.01 0.08
CA GLN A 41 12.30 6.73 0.70
C GLN A 41 12.71 8.03 1.38
N PRO A 42 13.19 7.99 2.64
CA PRO A 42 13.96 9.10 3.15
C PRO A 42 15.06 9.35 2.12
N ALA A 43 15.08 10.54 1.52
CA ALA A 43 16.33 11.05 1.01
C ALA A 43 17.25 11.12 2.24
N ASP A 44 18.39 10.45 2.14
CA ASP A 44 19.44 10.46 3.16
C ASP A 44 19.78 11.90 3.57
#